data_AF-A0A2U3MWD4-F1
#
_entry.id   AF-A0A2U3MWD4-F1
#
_cell.length_a   1.000
_cell.length_b   1.000
_cell.length_c   1.000
_cell.angle_alpha   90.00
_cell.angle_beta   90.00
_cell.angle_gamma   90.00
#
_symmetry.space_group_name_H-M   'P 1'
#
loop_
_entity.id
_entity.type
_entity.pdbx_description
1 polymer ?
#
loop_
_entity_poly.entity_id
_entity_poly.type
_entity_poly.pdbx_seq_one_letter_code
_entity_poly.pdbx_strand_id
1 'polypeptide(L)'
;MIDIYADDVIHWINVYAVIFSILILSLAINFTFFIKDYINRILTILVLVTVICWVINNYVFGYLSIAAEQQEDLASFIIAGFKGNIFYGLISLITSCFALIALIIRLIIQYSKSKSHPNK
;
A
#
# COMPACT_ATOMS: atom_id res chain seq x y z
N MET A 1 -19.08 -7.15 -23.88
CA MET A 1 -17.67 -7.57 -23.88
C MET A 1 -16.84 -6.36 -24.22
N ILE A 2 -16.39 -5.67 -23.17
CA ILE A 2 -15.30 -4.72 -23.29
C ILE A 2 -14.04 -5.52 -23.56
N ASP A 3 -13.39 -5.27 -24.69
CA ASP A 3 -12.07 -5.84 -24.94
C ASP A 3 -11.06 -5.14 -24.04
N ILE A 4 -10.69 -5.81 -22.95
CA ILE A 4 -9.73 -5.31 -21.95
C ILE A 4 -8.32 -5.14 -22.52
N TYR A 5 -8.07 -5.65 -23.73
CA TYR A 5 -6.81 -5.49 -24.46
C TYR A 5 -6.84 -4.37 -25.49
N ALA A 6 -7.97 -3.68 -25.67
CA ALA A 6 -8.02 -2.48 -26.49
C ALA A 6 -7.16 -1.37 -25.85
N ASP A 7 -6.35 -0.70 -26.66
CA ASP A 7 -5.41 0.33 -26.20
C ASP A 7 -6.08 1.43 -25.35
N ASP A 8 -7.32 1.80 -25.70
CA ASP A 8 -8.12 2.77 -24.95
C ASP A 8 -8.43 2.28 -23.53
N VAL A 9 -8.77 1.00 -23.37
CA VAL A 9 -9.09 0.41 -22.07
C VAL A 9 -7.83 0.30 -21.22
N ILE A 10 -6.71 -0.09 -21.82
CA ILE A 10 -5.40 -0.14 -21.15
C ILE A 10 -4.98 1.24 -20.64
N HIS A 11 -5.22 2.30 -21.43
CA HIS A 11 -4.96 3.67 -21.00
C HIS A 11 -5.71 4.00 -19.71
N TRP A 12 -7.02 3.71 -19.67
CA TRP A 12 -7.84 3.98 -18.49
C TRP A 12 -7.47 3.09 -17.29
N ILE A 13 -7.06 1.83 -17.50
CA ILE A 13 -6.51 0.98 -16.44
C ILE A 13 -5.28 1.63 -15.81
N ASN A 14 -4.37 2.18 -16.61
CA ASN A 14 -3.18 2.87 -16.12
C ASN A 14 -3.51 4.16 -15.36
N VAL A 15 -4.51 4.92 -15.82
CA VAL A 15 -5.01 6.09 -15.07
C VAL A 15 -5.54 5.68 -13.70
N TYR A 16 -6.33 4.60 -13.63
CA TYR A 16 -6.83 4.07 -12.35
C TYR A 16 -5.69 3.57 -11.45
N ALA A 17 -4.66 2.94 -12.00
CA ALA A 17 -3.47 2.55 -11.25
C ALA A 17 -2.77 3.73 -10.57
N VAL A 18 -2.65 4.86 -11.27
CA VAL A 18 -2.11 6.11 -10.70
C VAL A 18 -3.02 6.63 -9.59
N ILE A 19 -4.33 6.66 -9.81
CA ILE A 19 -5.30 7.10 -8.80
C ILE A 19 -5.21 6.24 -7.54
N PHE A 20 -5.20 4.91 -7.66
CA PHE A 20 -5.04 4.01 -6.53
C PHE A 20 -3.73 4.25 -5.77
N SER A 21 -2.63 4.46 -6.49
CA SER A 21 -1.33 4.78 -5.88
C SER A 21 -1.41 6.05 -5.03
N ILE A 22 -2.00 7.12 -5.55
CA ILE A 22 -2.16 8.39 -4.83
C ILE A 22 -3.04 8.20 -3.59
N LEU A 23 -4.17 7.49 -3.71
CA LEU A 23 -5.08 7.24 -2.60
C LEU A 23 -4.43 6.43 -1.47
N ILE A 24 -3.73 5.35 -1.82
CA ILE A 24 -3.02 4.49 -0.86
C ILE A 24 -1.95 5.30 -0.12
N LEU A 25 -1.15 6.09 -0.86
CA LEU A 25 -0.12 6.93 -0.26
C LEU A 25 -0.72 8.01 0.65
N SER A 26 -1.80 8.68 0.20
CA SER A 26 -2.50 9.70 0.98
C SER A 26 -3.04 9.11 2.29
N LEU A 27 -3.61 7.91 2.24
CA LEU A 27 -4.12 7.24 3.44
C LEU A 27 -2.98 6.89 4.40
N ALA A 28 -1.86 6.37 3.89
CA ALA A 28 -0.69 6.06 4.70
C ALA A 28 -0.08 7.31 5.37
N ILE A 29 -0.01 8.43 4.65
CA ILE A 29 0.47 9.71 5.20
C ILE A 29 -0.45 10.21 6.32
N ASN A 30 -1.76 10.11 6.14
CA ASN A 30 -2.74 10.51 7.14
C ASN A 30 -2.62 9.69 8.42
N PHE A 31 -2.51 8.36 8.29
CA PHE A 31 -2.34 7.48 9.45
C PHE A 31 -1.00 7.62 10.17
N THR A 32 0.00 8.26 9.56
CA THR A 32 1.32 8.46 10.19
C THR A 32 1.57 9.89 10.62
N PHE A 33 0.58 10.77 10.49
CA PHE A 33 0.73 12.20 10.78
C PHE A 33 1.15 12.50 12.23
N PHE A 34 0.76 11.66 13.18
CA PHE A 34 1.10 11.83 14.60
C PHE A 34 2.55 11.45 14.97
N ILE A 35 3.31 10.82 14.05
CA ILE A 35 4.69 10.39 14.30
C ILE A 35 5.63 11.58 14.14
N LYS A 36 6.22 12.06 15.24
CA LYS A 36 7.10 13.23 15.26
C LYS A 36 8.46 13.01 14.60
N ASP A 37 9.05 11.82 14.74
CA ASP A 37 10.35 11.51 14.13
C ASP A 37 10.16 11.24 12.64
N TYR A 38 10.74 12.10 11.80
CA TYR A 38 10.59 12.04 10.33
C TYR A 38 11.05 10.70 9.73
N ILE A 39 12.13 10.10 10.24
CA ILE A 39 12.64 8.84 9.71
C ILE A 39 11.70 7.70 10.11
N ASN A 40 11.23 7.67 11.36
CA ASN A 40 10.23 6.68 11.79
C ASN A 40 8.94 6.84 10.98
N ARG A 41 8.52 8.08 10.72
CA ARG A 41 7.33 8.38 9.92
C ARG A 41 7.45 7.83 8.49
N ILE A 42 8.56 8.08 7.81
CA ILE A 42 8.80 7.56 6.45
C ILE A 42 8.83 6.03 6.45
N LEU A 43 9.56 5.40 7.38
CA LEU A 43 9.61 3.95 7.50
C LEU A 43 8.22 3.36 7.77
N THR A 44 7.42 3.98 8.65
CA THR A 44 6.04 3.56 8.89
C THR A 44 5.16 3.75 7.65
N ILE A 45 5.30 4.84 6.88
CA ILE A 45 4.57 5.02 5.62
C ILE A 45 4.89 3.88 4.65
N LEU A 46 6.16 3.55 4.46
CA LEU A 46 6.60 2.46 3.58
C LEU A 46 6.03 1.10 3.99
N VAL A 47 5.93 0.83 5.29
CA VAL A 47 5.27 -0.39 5.79
C VAL A 47 3.76 -0.33 5.52
N LEU A 48 3.15 0.82 5.83
CA LEU A 48 1.71 0.99 5.87
C LEU A 48 1.08 0.98 4.48
N VAL A 49 1.75 1.49 3.44
CA VAL A 49 1.23 1.39 2.06
C VAL A 49 1.03 -0.06 1.63
N THR A 50 1.95 -0.97 2.00
CA THR A 50 1.84 -2.39 1.69
C THR A 50 0.76 -3.07 2.50
N VAL A 51 0.62 -2.70 3.79
CA VAL A 51 -0.48 -3.19 4.64
C VAL A 51 -1.84 -2.75 4.08
N ILE A 52 -1.97 -1.48 3.68
CA ILE A 52 -3.19 -0.95 3.06
C ILE A 52 -3.50 -1.69 1.77
N CYS A 53 -2.52 -1.86 0.87
CA CYS A 53 -2.67 -2.65 -0.35
C CYS A 53 -3.14 -4.07 -0.05
N TRP A 54 -2.53 -4.74 0.93
CA TRP A 54 -2.91 -6.10 1.31
C TRP A 54 -4.34 -6.17 1.87
N VAL A 55 -4.72 -5.23 2.74
CA VAL A 55 -6.09 -5.15 3.28
C VAL A 55 -7.10 -4.93 2.16
N ILE A 56 -6.87 -3.95 1.28
CA ILE A 56 -7.77 -3.66 0.16
C ILE A 56 -7.87 -4.89 -0.77
N ASN A 57 -6.74 -5.52 -1.11
CA ASN A 57 -6.73 -6.69 -1.98
C ASN A 57 -7.56 -7.85 -1.43
N ASN A 58 -7.42 -8.18 -0.13
CA ASN A 58 -8.06 -9.34 0.45
C ASN A 58 -9.52 -9.09 0.88
N TYR A 59 -9.81 -7.91 1.43
CA TYR A 59 -11.13 -7.62 2.00
C TYR A 59 -12.07 -6.90 1.03
N VAL A 60 -11.56 -6.01 0.17
CA VAL A 60 -12.38 -5.29 -0.82
C VAL A 60 -12.43 -6.08 -2.11
N PHE A 61 -11.27 -6.44 -2.65
CA PHE A 61 -11.19 -7.13 -3.93
C PHE A 61 -11.35 -8.65 -3.85
N GLY A 62 -11.23 -9.27 -2.67
CA GLY A 62 -11.55 -10.69 -2.49
C GLY A 62 -13.04 -11.00 -2.69
N TYR A 63 -13.92 -10.01 -2.46
CA TYR A 63 -15.34 -10.13 -2.81
C TYR A 63 -15.58 -9.85 -4.30
N LEU A 64 -14.94 -8.80 -4.85
CA LEU A 64 -15.05 -8.44 -6.26
C LEU A 64 -14.43 -9.48 -7.20
N SER A 65 -13.46 -10.28 -6.76
CA SER A 65 -12.88 -11.35 -7.57
C SER A 65 -13.89 -12.43 -7.93
N ILE A 66 -14.87 -12.69 -7.06
CA ILE A 66 -15.97 -13.61 -7.33
C ILE A 66 -16.88 -13.07 -8.45
N ALA A 67 -17.12 -11.75 -8.46
CA ALA A 67 -17.89 -11.07 -9.52
C ALA A 67 -17.08 -10.96 -10.84
N ALA A 68 -15.77 -10.75 -10.76
CA ALA A 68 -14.89 -10.73 -11.93
C ALA A 68 -14.76 -12.12 -12.60
N GLU A 69 -14.81 -13.20 -11.83
CA GLU A 69 -14.90 -14.57 -12.37
C GLU A 69 -16.21 -14.80 -13.15
N GLN A 70 -17.26 -14.04 -12.87
CA GLN A 70 -18.50 -14.02 -13.65
C GLN A 70 -18.42 -13.13 -14.89
N GLN A 71 -17.21 -12.68 -15.29
CA GLN A 71 -16.95 -11.82 -16.44
C GLN A 71 -17.67 -10.46 -16.39
N GLU A 72 -17.88 -9.89 -15.20
CA GLU A 72 -18.32 -8.50 -15.11
C GLU A 72 -17.19 -7.56 -15.58
N ASP A 73 -17.41 -6.93 -16.74
CA ASP A 73 -16.45 -6.03 -17.41
C ASP A 73 -15.93 -4.93 -16.45
N LEU A 74 -16.81 -4.37 -15.61
CA LEU A 74 -16.46 -3.32 -14.65
C LEU A 74 -15.60 -3.84 -13.48
N ALA A 75 -15.95 -4.98 -12.89
CA ALA A 75 -15.18 -5.56 -11.78
C ALA A 75 -13.75 -5.91 -12.22
N SER A 76 -13.62 -6.49 -13.41
CA SER A 76 -12.33 -6.83 -14.02
C SER A 76 -11.48 -5.58 -14.27
N PHE A 77 -12.08 -4.51 -14.80
CA PHE A 77 -11.43 -3.23 -15.03
C PHE A 77 -10.87 -2.61 -13.73
N ILE A 78 -11.68 -2.56 -12.67
CA ILE A 78 -11.26 -1.96 -11.39
C ILE A 78 -10.14 -2.79 -10.74
N ILE A 79 -10.24 -4.12 -10.76
CA ILE A 79 -9.20 -5.00 -10.22
C ILE A 79 -7.89 -4.85 -10.99
N ALA A 80 -7.96 -4.73 -12.33
CA ALA A 80 -6.77 -4.50 -13.15
C ALA A 80 -6.10 -3.18 -12.80
N GLY A 81 -6.88 -2.09 -12.67
CA GLY A 81 -6.38 -0.79 -12.24
C GLY A 81 -5.73 -0.87 -10.85
N PHE A 82 -6.36 -1.55 -9.90
CA PHE A 82 -5.79 -1.73 -8.57
C PHE A 82 -4.48 -2.53 -8.62
N LYS A 83 -4.41 -3.65 -9.34
CA LYS A 83 -3.18 -4.46 -9.44
C LYS A 83 -2.04 -3.73 -10.18
N GLY A 84 -2.37 -2.71 -10.98
CA GLY A 84 -1.39 -1.85 -11.64
C GLY A 84 -0.78 -0.77 -10.74
N ASN A 85 -1.27 -0.58 -9.51
CA ASN A 85 -0.75 0.47 -8.63
C ASN A 85 0.73 0.22 -8.24
N ILE A 86 1.50 1.28 -8.00
CA ILE A 86 2.96 1.20 -7.76
C ILE A 86 3.32 0.41 -6.49
N PHE A 87 2.40 0.33 -5.53
CA PHE A 87 2.60 -0.36 -4.26
C PHE A 87 2.11 -1.82 -4.29
N TYR A 88 1.62 -2.29 -5.44
CA TYR A 88 1.21 -3.67 -5.62
C TYR A 88 2.37 -4.54 -6.07
N GLY A 89 2.40 -5.79 -5.61
CA GLY A 89 3.36 -6.80 -6.04
C GLY A 89 4.56 -7.00 -5.10
N LEU A 90 5.45 -7.90 -5.54
CA LEU A 90 6.51 -8.45 -4.70
C LEU A 90 7.57 -7.42 -4.30
N ILE A 91 7.90 -6.49 -5.20
CA ILE A 91 8.91 -5.45 -4.95
C ILE A 91 8.48 -4.56 -3.77
N SER A 92 7.22 -4.14 -3.77
CA SER A 92 6.62 -3.32 -2.72
C SER A 92 6.49 -4.08 -1.39
N LEU A 93 6.35 -5.41 -1.44
CA LEU A 93 6.39 -6.26 -0.25
C LEU A 93 7.81 -6.37 0.34
N ILE A 94 8.82 -6.60 -0.51
CA ILE A 94 10.22 -6.72 -0.08
C ILE A 94 10.71 -5.40 0.53
N THR A 95 10.45 -4.27 -0.12
CA THR A 95 10.82 -2.94 0.39
C THR A 95 10.17 -2.64 1.75
N SER A 96 8.90 -3.03 1.93
CA SER A 96 8.19 -2.93 3.19
C SER A 96 8.80 -3.81 4.29
N CYS A 97 9.21 -5.05 3.97
CA CYS A 97 9.92 -5.91 4.93
C CYS A 97 11.22 -5.27 5.41
N PHE A 98 12.04 -4.70 4.51
CA PHE A 98 13.26 -4.00 4.90
C PHE A 98 12.97 -2.75 5.75
N ALA A 99 11.94 -1.97 5.38
CA ALA A 99 11.52 -0.81 6.15
C ALA A 99 11.03 -1.20 7.56
N LEU A 100 10.32 -2.32 7.70
CA LEU A 100 9.84 -2.83 8.98
C LEU A 100 11.00 -3.24 9.88
N ILE A 101 11.98 -3.99 9.35
CA ILE A 101 13.17 -4.39 10.11
C ILE A 101 13.92 -3.15 10.60
N ALA A 102 14.16 -2.18 9.70
CA ALA A 102 14.82 -0.92 10.06
C ALA A 102 14.05 -0.15 11.15
N LEU A 103 12.72 -0.10 11.05
CA LEU A 103 11.85 0.56 12.03
C LEU A 103 11.96 -0.12 13.40
N ILE A 104 11.89 -1.45 13.46
CA ILE A 104 11.99 -2.23 14.70
C ILE A 104 13.35 -1.97 15.38
N ILE A 105 14.45 -2.08 14.64
CA ILE A 105 15.80 -1.82 15.18
C ILE A 105 15.86 -0.42 15.78
N ARG A 106 15.33 0.58 15.07
CA ARG A 106 15.38 1.98 15.50
C ARG A 106 14.56 2.22 16.77
N LEU A 107 13.38 1.62 16.86
CA LEU A 107 12.54 1.68 18.05
C LEU A 107 13.21 1.03 19.27
N ILE A 108 13.85 -0.13 19.09
CA ILE A 108 14.60 -0.81 20.18
C ILE A 108 15.75 0.07 20.69
N ILE A 109 16.51 0.72 19.78
CA ILE A 109 17.61 1.61 20.16
C ILE A 109 17.06 2.84 20.91
N GLN A 110 15.99 3.47 20.43
CA GLN A 110 15.37 4.62 21.08
C GLN A 110 14.86 4.26 22.49
N TYR A 111 14.20 3.12 22.61
CA TYR A 111 13.72 2.61 23.90
C TYR A 111 14.88 2.35 24.88
N SER A 112 15.96 1.72 24.42
CA SER A 112 17.13 1.43 25.26
C SER A 112 17.82 2.70 25.76
N LYS A 113 17.95 3.73 24.91
CA LYS A 113 18.49 5.04 25.29
C LYS A 113 17.61 5.80 26.28
N SER A 114 16.29 5.69 26.13
CA SER A 114 15.34 6.29 27.06
C SER A 114 15.44 5.67 28.46
N LYS A 115 15.82 4.39 28.57
CA LYS A 115 15.96 3.69 29.86
C LYS A 115 17.29 3.97 30.56
N SER A 116 18.35 4.29 29.82
CA SER A 116 19.68 4.63 30.39
C SER A 116 19.77 6.05 30.96
N HIS A 117 18.84 6.94 30.59
CA HIS A 117 18.66 8.24 31.21
C HIS A 117 17.23 8.38 31.73
N PRO A 118 16.87 7.72 32.85
CA PRO A 118 15.65 8.08 33.54
C PRO A 118 15.84 9.53 34.02
N ASN A 119 15.05 10.45 33.46
CA ASN A 119 15.02 11.84 33.90
C ASN A 119 14.99 11.88 35.43
N LYS A 120 16.02 12.50 36.03
CA LYS A 120 15.97 13.00 37.41
C LYS A 120 15.10 14.24 37.46
#